data_AF-A0A2S4XU43-F1
#
_entry.id   AF-A0A2S4XU43-F1
#
_cell.length_a   1.000
_cell.length_b   1.000
_cell.length_c   1.000
_cell.angle_alpha   90.00
_cell.angle_beta   90.00
_cell.angle_gamma   90.00
#
_symmetry.space_group_name_H-M   'P 1'
#
loop_
_entity.id
_entity.type
_entity.pdbx_description
1 polymer ?
#
loop_
_entity_poly.entity_id
_entity_poly.type
_entity_poly.pdbx_seq_one_letter_code
_entity_poly.pdbx_strand_id
1 'polypeptide(L)'
;MQHQHASAGHHHTAPAPAGWAMAARATLHCLTGCAIGEILGMVIGTALGWHNVPTMILAIALAFVFGYSLTLRGVLRAGLDFRAALKVALAADTLSIAVMELIDNGVIALVPGAMDAHLSEWLFWGTLAFSLVLAFLVTTPVNRWMIGRGKGHAVAHQYH
;
A
#
# COMPACT_ATOMS: atom_id res chain seq x y z
N MET A 1 -49.04 2.48 36.85
CA MET A 1 -48.97 1.45 35.79
C MET A 1 -47.85 1.87 34.84
N GLN A 2 -46.73 1.16 34.89
CA GLN A 2 -45.60 1.32 33.97
C GLN A 2 -45.82 0.41 32.75
N HIS A 3 -45.81 0.99 31.56
CA HIS A 3 -45.62 0.31 30.28
C HIS A 3 -45.02 1.35 29.32
N GLN A 4 -44.07 1.09 28.43
CA GLN A 4 -43.05 0.06 28.25
C GLN A 4 -42.24 0.60 27.06
N HIS A 5 -40.91 0.56 27.15
CA HIS A 5 -40.01 1.04 26.10
C HIS A 5 -40.20 0.25 24.79
N ALA A 6 -40.49 0.94 23.69
CA ALA A 6 -40.25 0.42 22.35
C ALA A 6 -38.93 1.01 21.85
N SER A 7 -37.83 0.35 22.20
CA SER A 7 -36.51 0.59 21.63
C SER A 7 -36.58 0.33 20.13
N ALA A 8 -36.40 1.37 19.32
CA ALA A 8 -36.16 1.24 17.89
C ALA A 8 -34.89 0.40 17.70
N GLY A 9 -35.06 -0.80 17.14
CA GLY A 9 -33.95 -1.68 16.79
C GLY A 9 -33.07 -0.99 15.77
N HIS A 10 -31.86 -0.60 16.19
CA HIS A 10 -30.78 -0.30 15.27
C HIS A 10 -30.47 -1.59 14.49
N HIS A 11 -30.97 -1.67 13.25
CA HIS A 11 -30.48 -2.62 12.28
C HIS A 11 -28.99 -2.34 12.05
N HIS A 12 -28.14 -3.07 12.76
CA HIS A 12 -26.74 -3.23 12.40
C HIS A 12 -26.71 -3.98 11.07
N THR A 13 -26.77 -3.24 9.97
CA THR A 13 -26.39 -3.74 8.65
C THR A 13 -24.99 -4.31 8.78
N ALA A 14 -24.88 -5.64 8.68
CA ALA A 14 -23.60 -6.30 8.66
C ALA A 14 -22.72 -5.63 7.58
N PRO A 15 -21.46 -5.28 7.88
CA PRO A 15 -20.58 -4.66 6.89
C PRO A 15 -20.52 -5.56 5.66
N ALA A 16 -20.83 -4.98 4.49
CA ALA A 16 -20.81 -5.70 3.23
C ALA A 16 -19.44 -6.40 3.06
N PRO A 17 -19.40 -7.66 2.57
CA PRO A 17 -18.15 -8.37 2.40
C PRO A 17 -17.17 -7.55 1.56
N ALA A 18 -15.93 -7.43 2.03
CA ALA A 18 -14.87 -6.70 1.36
C ALA A 18 -14.81 -7.03 -0.14
N GLY A 19 -15.23 -6.08 -0.97
CA GLY A 19 -15.30 -6.25 -2.41
C GLY A 19 -13.90 -6.33 -3.02
N TRP A 20 -13.67 -7.29 -3.92
CA TRP A 20 -12.41 -7.41 -4.66
C TRP A 20 -11.99 -6.12 -5.36
N ALA A 21 -12.96 -5.34 -5.86
CA ALA A 21 -12.71 -4.04 -6.47
C ALA A 21 -12.11 -3.02 -5.49
N MET A 22 -12.54 -3.05 -4.22
CA MET A 22 -12.00 -2.16 -3.19
C MET A 22 -10.56 -2.55 -2.83
N ALA A 23 -10.32 -3.85 -2.62
CA ALA A 23 -8.97 -4.37 -2.36
C ALA A 23 -8.01 -4.03 -3.51
N ALA A 24 -8.42 -4.25 -4.76
CA ALA A 24 -7.61 -3.94 -5.94
C ALA A 24 -7.28 -2.44 -6.06
N ARG A 25 -8.23 -1.54 -5.77
CA ARG A 25 -7.98 -0.09 -5.77
C ARG A 25 -6.99 0.31 -4.68
N ALA A 26 -7.16 -0.21 -3.47
CA ALA A 26 -6.21 0.03 -2.37
C ALA A 26 -4.80 -0.45 -2.74
N THR A 27 -4.69 -1.64 -3.34
CA THR A 27 -3.41 -2.19 -3.83
C THR A 27 -2.80 -1.32 -4.93
N LEU A 28 -3.56 -0.91 -5.96
CA LEU A 28 -3.05 -0.04 -7.02
C LEU A 28 -2.52 1.30 -6.49
N HIS A 29 -3.19 1.84 -5.48
CA HIS A 29 -2.78 3.10 -4.85
C HIS A 29 -1.45 2.97 -4.11
N CYS A 30 -1.27 1.90 -3.34
CA CYS A 30 0.00 1.58 -2.67
C CYS A 30 1.11 1.31 -3.69
N LEU A 31 0.80 0.50 -4.71
CA LEU A 31 1.73 0.12 -5.78
C LEU A 31 2.29 1.34 -6.51
N THR A 32 1.43 2.35 -6.75
CA THR A 32 1.85 3.61 -7.37
C THR A 32 2.86 4.35 -6.50
N GLY A 33 2.66 4.37 -5.18
CA GLY A 33 3.59 4.97 -4.23
C GLY A 33 4.94 4.24 -4.17
N CYS A 34 4.91 2.90 -4.14
CA CYS A 34 6.12 2.07 -4.18
C CYS A 34 6.92 2.33 -5.45
N ALA A 35 6.30 2.22 -6.62
CA ALA A 35 6.98 2.45 -7.90
C ALA A 35 7.63 3.84 -8.00
N ILE A 36 6.96 4.90 -7.49
CA ILE A 36 7.52 6.25 -7.45
C ILE A 36 8.75 6.30 -6.53
N GLY A 37 8.65 5.71 -5.34
CA GLY A 37 9.75 5.70 -4.37
C GLY A 37 10.96 4.92 -4.86
N GLU A 38 10.75 3.77 -5.49
CA GLU A 38 11.82 2.94 -6.06
C GLU A 38 12.56 3.67 -7.17
N ILE A 39 11.84 4.24 -8.13
CA ILE A 39 12.44 4.98 -9.25
C ILE A 39 13.21 6.21 -8.72
N LEU A 40 12.63 6.96 -7.78
CA LEU A 40 13.31 8.13 -7.20
C LEU A 40 14.54 7.73 -6.39
N GLY A 41 14.46 6.66 -5.61
CA GLY A 41 15.60 6.13 -4.86
C GLY A 41 16.74 5.72 -5.78
N MET A 42 16.43 5.03 -6.87
CA MET A 42 17.41 4.68 -7.90
C MET A 42 18.01 5.91 -8.57
N VAL A 43 17.19 6.89 -8.99
CA VAL A 43 17.67 8.15 -9.60
C VAL A 43 18.62 8.89 -8.66
N ILE A 44 18.27 9.03 -7.38
CA ILE A 44 19.09 9.72 -6.39
C ILE A 44 20.37 8.92 -6.10
N GLY A 45 20.26 7.62 -5.89
CA GLY A 45 21.42 6.75 -5.63
C GLY A 45 22.42 6.74 -6.80
N THR A 46 21.92 6.65 -8.04
CA THR A 46 22.76 6.75 -9.23
C THR A 46 23.43 8.13 -9.35
N ALA A 47 22.68 9.22 -9.11
CA ALA A 47 23.24 10.57 -9.17
C ALA A 47 24.33 10.82 -8.13
N LEU A 48 24.23 10.17 -6.96
CA LEU A 48 25.21 10.27 -5.87
C LEU A 48 26.34 9.22 -5.98
N GLY A 49 26.32 8.35 -6.99
CA GLY A 49 27.32 7.30 -7.18
C GLY A 49 27.30 6.23 -6.08
N TRP A 50 26.13 5.99 -5.49
CA TRP A 50 25.96 4.99 -4.44
C TRP A 50 26.01 3.57 -5.00
N HIS A 51 26.52 2.65 -4.17
CA HIS A 51 26.44 1.21 -4.44
C HIS A 51 25.04 0.68 -4.09
N ASN A 52 24.75 -0.56 -4.48
CA ASN A 52 23.39 -1.12 -4.49
C ASN A 52 22.66 -1.04 -3.13
N VAL A 53 23.36 -1.31 -2.03
CA VAL A 53 22.75 -1.38 -0.68
C VAL A 53 22.17 -0.04 -0.20
N PRO A 54 22.92 1.07 -0.12
CA PRO A 54 22.36 2.36 0.30
C PRO A 54 21.30 2.89 -0.68
N THR A 55 21.42 2.61 -1.97
CA THR A 55 20.39 2.94 -2.97
C THR A 55 19.09 2.18 -2.70
N MET A 56 19.15 0.87 -2.43
CA MET A 56 17.99 0.07 -2.05
C MET A 56 17.34 0.59 -0.77
N ILE A 57 18.12 0.87 0.27
CA ILE A 57 17.58 1.40 1.53
C ILE A 57 16.83 2.71 1.30
N LEU A 58 17.39 3.61 0.47
CA LEU A 58 16.73 4.86 0.11
C LEU A 58 15.46 4.64 -0.70
N ALA A 59 15.50 3.75 -1.70
CA ALA A 59 14.34 3.36 -2.50
C ALA A 59 13.19 2.86 -1.63
N ILE A 60 13.47 1.93 -0.72
CA ILE A 60 12.50 1.39 0.25
C ILE A 60 11.95 2.53 1.13
N ALA A 61 12.82 3.38 1.69
CA ALA A 61 12.39 4.48 2.55
C ALA A 61 11.47 5.47 1.79
N LEU A 62 11.81 5.80 0.55
CA LEU A 62 11.00 6.68 -0.30
C LEU A 62 9.69 6.00 -0.70
N ALA A 63 9.68 4.70 -1.00
CA ALA A 63 8.47 3.94 -1.31
C ALA A 63 7.46 4.00 -0.17
N PHE A 64 7.91 3.79 1.07
CA PHE A 64 7.06 4.00 2.25
C PHE A 64 6.55 5.44 2.36
N VAL A 65 7.44 6.44 2.18
CA VAL A 65 7.05 7.86 2.28
C VAL A 65 6.00 8.23 1.23
N PHE A 66 6.19 7.85 -0.03
CA PHE A 66 5.26 8.16 -1.12
C PHE A 66 3.96 7.34 -1.01
N GLY A 67 4.05 6.05 -0.67
CA GLY A 67 2.89 5.20 -0.40
C GLY A 67 2.00 5.79 0.70
N TYR A 68 2.56 6.11 1.86
CA TYR A 68 1.80 6.73 2.96
C TYR A 68 1.28 8.12 2.60
N SER A 69 2.08 8.94 1.92
CA SER A 69 1.66 10.30 1.55
C SER A 69 0.46 10.29 0.61
N LEU A 70 0.44 9.37 -0.37
CA LEU A 70 -0.67 9.21 -1.29
C LEU A 70 -1.93 8.75 -0.55
N THR A 71 -1.84 7.78 0.37
CA THR A 71 -3.01 7.34 1.15
C THR A 71 -3.50 8.43 2.09
N LEU A 72 -2.60 9.04 2.84
CA LEU A 72 -2.94 10.10 3.79
C LEU A 72 -3.63 11.26 3.07
N ARG A 73 -3.16 11.62 1.87
CA ARG A 73 -3.81 12.65 1.03
C ARG A 73 -5.23 12.26 0.62
N GLY A 74 -5.49 10.99 0.32
CA GLY A 74 -6.83 10.48 0.01
C GLY A 74 -7.77 10.57 1.21
N VAL A 75 -7.29 10.15 2.38
CA VAL A 75 -8.09 10.12 3.62
C VAL A 75 -8.34 11.54 4.17
N LEU A 76 -7.36 12.44 4.08
CA LEU A 76 -7.55 13.85 4.42
C LEU A 76 -8.55 14.55 3.50
N ARG A 77 -8.56 14.22 2.20
CA ARG A 77 -9.59 14.72 1.27
C ARG A 77 -11.00 14.21 1.60
N ALA A 78 -11.11 13.06 2.27
CA ALA A 78 -12.38 12.55 2.75
C ALA A 78 -12.85 13.23 4.06
N GLY A 79 -12.11 14.23 4.57
CA GLY A 79 -12.53 15.05 5.71
C GLY A 79 -12.15 14.49 7.09
N LEU A 80 -11.33 13.43 7.15
CA LEU A 80 -10.86 12.90 8.42
C LEU A 80 -9.80 13.81 9.05
N ASP A 81 -9.87 13.92 10.37
CA ASP A 81 -8.86 14.59 11.18
C ASP A 81 -7.48 13.93 11.01
N PHE A 82 -6.40 14.73 10.99
CA PHE A 82 -5.05 14.27 10.64
C PHE A 82 -4.58 13.05 11.45
N ARG A 83 -4.86 13.01 12.76
CA ARG A 83 -4.52 11.87 13.62
C ARG A 83 -5.32 10.60 13.29
N ALA A 84 -6.58 10.74 12.92
CA ALA A 84 -7.42 9.61 12.51
C ALA A 84 -6.97 9.12 11.13
N ALA A 85 -6.71 10.04 10.20
CA ALA A 85 -6.23 9.74 8.87
C ALA A 85 -4.90 8.98 8.90
N LEU A 86 -3.96 9.39 9.77
CA LEU A 86 -2.67 8.70 9.94
C LEU A 86 -2.84 7.28 10.49
N LYS A 87 -3.71 7.08 11.49
CA LYS A 87 -3.98 5.73 12.03
C LYS A 87 -4.63 4.82 10.98
N VAL A 88 -5.55 5.35 10.18
CA VAL A 88 -6.22 4.61 9.11
C VAL A 88 -5.22 4.24 8.02
N ALA A 89 -4.39 5.18 7.56
CA ALA A 89 -3.35 4.93 6.57
C ALA A 89 -2.35 3.87 7.06
N LEU A 90 -1.87 3.99 8.31
CA LEU A 90 -0.97 3.00 8.90
C LEU A 90 -1.61 1.61 9.02
N ALA A 91 -2.86 1.55 9.50
CA ALA A 91 -3.57 0.28 9.65
C ALA A 91 -3.94 -0.37 8.31
N ALA A 92 -4.14 0.43 7.27
CA ALA A 92 -4.48 -0.04 5.94
C ALA A 92 -3.25 -0.50 5.15
N ASP A 93 -2.14 0.24 5.22
CA ASP A 93 -1.10 0.11 4.19
C ASP A 93 0.24 -0.42 4.71
N THR A 94 0.49 -0.42 6.02
CA THR A 94 1.80 -0.89 6.53
C THR A 94 2.07 -2.34 6.12
N LEU A 95 1.07 -3.21 6.26
CA LEU A 95 1.22 -4.62 5.86
C LEU A 95 1.28 -4.76 4.33
N SER A 96 0.47 -3.97 3.60
CA SER A 96 0.45 -4.00 2.14
C SER A 96 1.80 -3.58 1.56
N ILE A 97 2.35 -2.46 2.02
CA ILE A 97 3.67 -1.96 1.59
C ILE A 97 4.75 -2.96 1.99
N ALA A 98 4.75 -3.47 3.23
CA ALA A 98 5.74 -4.47 3.65
C ALA A 98 5.73 -5.74 2.78
N VAL A 99 4.56 -6.21 2.36
CA VAL A 99 4.45 -7.36 1.44
C VAL A 99 4.93 -7.00 0.04
N MET A 100 4.60 -5.82 -0.48
CA MET A 100 5.09 -5.34 -1.77
C MET A 100 6.61 -5.24 -1.79
N GLU A 101 7.20 -4.54 -0.81
CA GLU A 101 8.65 -4.39 -0.68
C GLU A 101 9.38 -5.72 -0.56
N LEU A 102 8.81 -6.69 0.16
CA LEU A 102 9.39 -8.03 0.27
C LEU A 102 9.43 -8.73 -1.09
N ILE A 103 8.37 -8.57 -1.89
CA ILE A 103 8.28 -9.15 -3.23
C ILE A 103 9.23 -8.43 -4.19
N ASP A 104 9.24 -7.10 -4.18
CA ASP A 104 10.07 -6.30 -5.07
C ASP A 104 11.57 -6.57 -4.83
N ASN A 105 12.03 -6.48 -3.58
CA ASN A 105 13.40 -6.82 -3.23
C ASN A 105 13.72 -8.31 -3.45
N GLY A 106 12.75 -9.20 -3.23
CA GLY A 106 12.88 -10.63 -3.51
C GLY A 106 13.07 -10.92 -4.99
N VAL A 107 12.32 -10.24 -5.86
CA VAL A 107 12.46 -10.36 -7.32
C VAL A 107 13.81 -9.81 -7.77
N ILE A 108 14.21 -8.62 -7.29
CA ILE A 108 15.51 -8.02 -7.63
C ILE A 108 16.67 -8.94 -7.22
N ALA A 109 16.57 -9.60 -6.06
CA ALA A 109 17.59 -10.53 -5.58
C ALA A 109 17.64 -11.84 -6.38
N LEU A 110 16.51 -12.29 -6.94
CA LEU A 110 16.41 -13.57 -7.66
C LEU A 110 16.64 -13.44 -9.16
N VAL A 111 16.39 -12.28 -9.77
CA VAL A 111 16.61 -12.04 -11.20
C VAL A 111 18.08 -11.77 -11.46
N PRO A 112 18.79 -12.63 -12.23
CA PRO A 112 20.20 -12.44 -12.51
C PRO A 112 20.46 -11.11 -13.23
N GLY A 113 21.42 -10.34 -12.72
CA GLY A 113 21.79 -9.04 -13.27
C GLY A 113 20.83 -7.89 -12.93
N ALA A 114 19.72 -8.12 -12.22
CA ALA A 114 18.79 -7.05 -11.85
C ALA A 114 19.40 -6.04 -10.87
N MET A 115 20.24 -6.50 -9.93
CA MET A 115 20.93 -5.61 -8.99
C MET A 115 21.93 -4.66 -9.66
N ASP A 116 22.43 -5.04 -10.84
CA ASP A 116 23.42 -4.26 -11.59
C ASP A 116 22.79 -3.53 -12.79
N ALA A 117 21.50 -3.72 -13.04
CA ALA A 117 20.80 -3.12 -14.17
C ALA A 117 20.55 -1.62 -13.95
N HIS A 118 20.98 -0.79 -14.89
CA HIS A 118 20.79 0.66 -14.81
C HIS A 118 19.43 1.11 -15.36
N LEU A 119 19.01 2.34 -15.01
CA LEU A 119 17.77 2.96 -15.49
C LEU A 119 17.65 3.03 -17.03
N SER A 120 18.77 2.99 -17.75
CA SER A 120 18.81 2.97 -19.22
C SER A 120 18.57 1.58 -19.83
N GLU A 121 18.59 0.53 -19.02
CA GLU A 121 18.54 -0.85 -19.48
C GLU A 121 17.12 -1.41 -19.45
N TRP A 122 16.78 -2.18 -20.48
CA TRP A 122 15.48 -2.84 -20.53
C TRP A 122 15.28 -3.85 -19.39
N LEU A 123 16.38 -4.47 -18.92
CA LEU A 123 16.34 -5.42 -17.82
C LEU A 123 15.82 -4.77 -16.52
N PHE A 124 16.19 -3.51 -16.25
CA PHE A 124 15.67 -2.76 -15.10
C PHE A 124 14.15 -2.61 -15.18
N TRP A 125 13.65 -2.06 -16.29
CA TRP A 125 12.22 -1.82 -16.48
C TRP A 125 11.40 -3.12 -16.53
N GLY A 126 11.95 -4.16 -17.16
CA GLY A 126 11.32 -5.48 -17.22
C GLY A 126 11.23 -6.13 -15.84
N THR A 127 12.29 -6.04 -15.02
CA THR A 127 12.31 -6.57 -13.66
C THR A 127 11.33 -5.79 -12.77
N LEU A 128 11.34 -4.46 -12.83
CA LEU A 128 10.42 -3.60 -12.08
C LEU A 128 8.96 -3.87 -12.46
N ALA A 129 8.64 -3.95 -13.75
CA ALA A 129 7.27 -4.25 -14.19
C ALA A 129 6.83 -5.65 -13.72
N PHE A 130 7.71 -6.64 -13.81
CA PHE A 130 7.44 -8.00 -13.34
C PHE A 130 7.23 -8.05 -11.82
N SER A 131 8.07 -7.35 -11.06
CA SER A 131 7.97 -7.31 -9.60
C SER A 131 6.67 -6.64 -9.15
N LEU A 132 6.29 -5.51 -9.76
CA LEU A 132 5.03 -4.81 -9.46
C LEU A 132 3.80 -5.66 -9.77
N VAL A 133 3.81 -6.44 -10.85
CA VAL A 133 2.72 -7.38 -11.17
C VAL A 133 2.63 -8.47 -10.11
N LEU A 134 3.75 -9.06 -9.73
CA LEU A 134 3.78 -10.09 -8.69
C LEU A 134 3.33 -9.53 -7.34
N ALA A 135 3.82 -8.35 -6.97
CA ALA A 135 3.45 -7.62 -5.77
C ALA A 135 1.95 -7.31 -5.74
N PHE A 136 1.36 -6.89 -6.86
CA PHE A 136 -0.09 -6.68 -6.99
C PHE A 136 -0.88 -7.97 -6.77
N LEU A 137 -0.48 -9.08 -7.42
CA LEU A 137 -1.17 -10.37 -7.34
C LEU A 137 -1.17 -10.94 -5.91
N VAL A 138 -0.07 -10.78 -5.18
CA VAL A 138 0.06 -11.28 -3.80
C VAL A 138 -0.56 -10.32 -2.78
N THR A 139 -0.44 -9.01 -2.99
CA THR A 139 -0.91 -8.02 -2.01
C THR A 139 -2.43 -7.78 -2.09
N THR A 140 -3.04 -7.94 -3.27
CA THR A 140 -4.51 -7.83 -3.41
C THR A 140 -5.31 -8.77 -2.48
N PRO A 141 -4.99 -10.08 -2.39
CA PRO A 141 -5.69 -10.97 -1.44
C PRO A 141 -5.37 -10.63 0.03
N VAL A 142 -4.16 -10.17 0.34
CA VAL A 142 -3.81 -9.68 1.69
C VAL A 142 -4.70 -8.50 2.07
N ASN A 143 -4.83 -7.51 1.17
CA ASN A 143 -5.66 -6.34 1.38
C ASN A 143 -7.14 -6.73 1.55
N ARG A 144 -7.65 -7.65 0.73
CA ARG A 144 -9.01 -8.15 0.87
C ARG A 144 -9.25 -8.81 2.22
N TRP A 145 -8.32 -9.63 2.69
CA TRP A 145 -8.41 -10.28 3.99
C TRP A 145 -8.38 -9.29 5.15
N MET A 146 -7.52 -8.27 5.08
CA MET A 146 -7.46 -7.20 6.07
C MET A 146 -8.79 -6.45 6.17
N ILE A 147 -9.36 -6.05 5.03
CA ILE A 147 -10.66 -5.35 4.97
C ILE A 147 -11.77 -6.24 5.55
N GLY A 148 -11.77 -7.54 5.23
CA GLY A 148 -12.72 -8.50 5.77
C GLY A 148 -12.62 -8.74 7.28
N ARG A 149 -11.47 -8.43 7.90
CA ARG A 149 -11.24 -8.50 9.36
C ARG A 149 -11.51 -7.19 10.09
N GLY A 150 -12.04 -6.17 9.40
CA GLY A 150 -12.27 -4.86 10.00
C GLY A 150 -10.98 -4.06 10.23
N LYS A 151 -9.85 -4.46 9.61
CA LYS A 151 -8.58 -3.74 9.67
C LYS A 151 -8.38 -2.96 8.36
N GLY A 152 -8.02 -1.67 8.46
CA GLY A 152 -7.82 -0.81 7.29
C GLY A 152 -9.10 -0.14 6.78
N HIS A 153 -9.47 -0.31 5.50
CA HIS A 153 -10.52 0.48 4.84
C HIS A 153 -11.95 0.27 5.38
N ALA A 154 -12.19 -0.81 6.13
CA ALA A 154 -13.43 -0.96 6.90
C ALA A 154 -13.56 0.07 8.03
N VAL A 155 -12.43 0.55 8.59
CA VAL A 155 -12.41 1.66 9.56
C VAL A 155 -12.68 3.00 8.87
N ALA A 156 -12.23 3.19 7.62
CA ALA A 156 -12.55 4.39 6.84
C ALA A 156 -14.06 4.51 6.54
N HIS A 157 -14.72 3.36 6.32
CA HIS A 157 -16.18 3.31 6.14
C HIS A 157 -16.99 3.49 7.44
N GLN A 158 -16.38 3.41 8.63
CA GLN A 158 -17.06 3.79 9.87
C GLN A 158 -17.20 5.32 10.05
N TYR A 159 -16.64 6.12 9.14
CA TYR A 159 -16.70 7.58 9.16
C TYR A 159 -17.52 8.19 8.00
N HIS A 160 -18.32 7.35 7.32
CA HIS A 160 -19.36 7.79 6.38
C HIS A 160 -20.75 7.41 6.90
#